data_AF-X0QHI4-F1
#
_entry.id   AF-X0QHI4-F1
#
_cell.length_a   1.000
_cell.length_b   1.000
_cell.length_c   1.000
_cell.angle_alpha   90.00
_cell.angle_beta   90.00
_cell.angle_gamma   90.00
#
_symmetry.space_group_name_H-M   'P 1'
#
loop_
_entity.id
_entity.type
_entity.pdbx_description
1 polymer ?
#
loop_
_entity_poly.entity_id
_entity_poly.type
_entity_poly.pdbx_seq_one_letter_code
_entity_poly.pdbx_strand_id
1 'polypeptide(L)'
;MVYQRDQAIKNFKPEPYFELNAEILANQQKFVAKLDPYQRFKDEAGLITFMQAKRVQKGSQAGLIKNVQKQGKKRASPQLFSLSSLQSAMNKRYHASASQTLAAIQSLYEDKLLSYPRTDCAYITDEEFGYLGANLPKYLGLVSKPVALTNTAPKKC
;
A
#
# COMPACT_ATOMS: atom_id res chain seq x y z
N MET A 1 -17.47 -11.96 -11.97
CA MET A 1 -16.78 -11.38 -10.80
C MET A 1 -17.69 -10.46 -9.96
N VAL A 2 -18.43 -9.52 -10.56
CA VAL A 2 -19.36 -8.63 -9.83
C VAL A 2 -20.43 -9.42 -9.06
N TYR A 3 -21.16 -10.31 -9.73
CA TYR A 3 -22.21 -11.12 -9.10
C TYR A 3 -21.73 -11.93 -7.87
N GLN A 4 -20.56 -12.57 -7.95
CA GLN A 4 -20.00 -13.33 -6.83
C GLN A 4 -19.63 -12.43 -5.65
N ARG A 5 -19.09 -11.23 -5.93
CA ARG A 5 -18.76 -10.25 -4.90
C ARG A 5 -20.04 -9.68 -4.26
N ASP A 6 -21.07 -9.43 -5.05
CA ASP A 6 -22.38 -9.01 -4.54
C ASP A 6 -23.04 -10.09 -3.69
N GLN A 7 -22.98 -11.36 -4.10
CA GLN A 7 -23.42 -12.47 -3.27
C GLN A 7 -22.63 -12.57 -1.97
N ALA A 8 -21.31 -12.45 -2.03
CA ALA A 8 -20.46 -12.47 -0.83
C ALA A 8 -20.82 -11.32 0.13
N ILE A 9 -21.09 -10.12 -0.38
CA ILE A 9 -21.52 -8.97 0.42
C ILE A 9 -22.92 -9.23 1.02
N LYS A 10 -23.88 -9.74 0.24
CA LYS A 10 -25.24 -10.06 0.70
C LYS A 10 -25.26 -11.15 1.78
N ASN A 11 -24.39 -12.14 1.65
CA ASN A 11 -24.31 -13.29 2.55
C ASN A 11 -23.38 -13.02 3.76
N PHE A 12 -22.62 -11.93 3.76
CA PHE A 12 -21.77 -11.55 4.87
C PHE A 12 -22.63 -11.17 6.08
N LYS A 13 -22.46 -11.90 7.19
CA LYS A 13 -23.09 -11.60 8.47
C LYS A 13 -22.03 -11.00 9.40
N PRO A 14 -22.09 -9.69 9.70
CA PRO A 14 -21.17 -9.09 10.66
C PRO A 14 -21.34 -9.74 12.03
N GLU A 15 -20.24 -10.24 12.59
CA GLU A 15 -20.22 -10.77 13.96
C GLU A 15 -19.38 -9.83 14.85
N PRO A 16 -19.91 -9.39 16.00
CA PRO A 16 -19.12 -8.61 16.94
C PRO A 16 -17.97 -9.46 17.47
N TYR A 17 -16.84 -8.81 17.73
CA TYR A 17 -15.68 -9.43 18.35
C TYR A 17 -14.98 -8.42 19.25
N PHE A 18 -14.20 -8.94 20.19
CA PHE A 18 -13.41 -8.17 21.12
C PHE A 18 -11.92 -8.35 20.83
N GLU A 19 -11.17 -7.26 20.99
CA GLU A 19 -9.70 -7.23 20.90
C GLU A 19 -9.12 -6.69 22.21
N LEU A 20 -7.93 -7.16 22.59
CA LEU A 20 -7.19 -6.61 23.71
C LEU A 20 -6.17 -5.59 23.20
N ASN A 21 -6.46 -4.31 23.46
CA ASN A 21 -5.56 -3.20 23.19
C ASN A 21 -5.05 -2.63 24.51
N ALA A 22 -3.76 -2.31 24.56
CA ALA A 22 -3.12 -1.68 25.70
C ALA A 22 -2.49 -0.36 25.26
N GLU A 23 -2.72 0.69 26.06
CA GLU A 23 -2.00 1.93 25.92
C GLU A 23 -0.70 1.86 26.71
N ILE A 24 0.43 2.01 26.02
CA ILE A 24 1.76 1.89 26.60
C ILE A 24 2.41 3.26 26.63
N LEU A 25 2.84 3.68 27.81
CA LEU A 25 3.69 4.85 28.02
C LEU A 25 5.12 4.37 28.31
N ALA A 26 6.04 4.60 27.38
CA ALA A 26 7.44 4.26 27.53
C ALA A 26 8.30 5.42 27.02
N ASN A 27 9.34 5.81 27.78
CA ASN A 27 10.27 6.89 27.41
C ASN A 27 9.55 8.18 26.95
N GLN A 28 8.52 8.61 27.68
CA GLN A 28 7.69 9.79 27.36
C GLN A 28 6.90 9.71 26.03
N GLN A 29 6.86 8.54 25.39
CA GLN A 29 6.06 8.29 24.19
C GLN A 29 4.88 7.40 24.52
N LYS A 30 3.70 7.76 23.99
CA LYS A 30 2.47 6.99 24.13
C LYS A 30 2.14 6.30 22.81
N PHE A 31 1.87 5.00 22.86
CA PHE A 31 1.43 4.23 21.70
C PHE A 31 0.44 3.14 22.10
N VAL A 32 -0.39 2.70 21.15
CA VAL A 32 -1.34 1.61 21.35
C VAL A 32 -0.72 0.32 20.84
N ALA A 33 -0.65 -0.69 21.70
CA ALA A 33 -0.24 -2.04 21.36
C ALA A 33 -1.45 -2.97 21.33
N LYS A 34 -1.53 -3.80 20.29
CA LYS A 34 -2.44 -4.94 20.26
C LYS A 34 -1.71 -6.17 20.80
N LEU A 35 -2.39 -7.02 21.55
CA LEU A 35 -1.83 -8.28 22.04
C LEU A 35 -1.31 -9.15 20.88
N ASP A 36 -2.15 -9.35 19.87
CA ASP A 36 -1.87 -10.09 18.64
C ASP A 36 -2.81 -9.57 17.53
N PRO A 37 -2.33 -9.29 16.31
CA PRO A 37 -3.16 -8.82 15.19
C PRO A 37 -4.29 -9.77 14.75
N TYR A 38 -4.16 -11.07 15.05
CA TYR A 38 -5.07 -12.13 14.60
C TYR A 38 -5.92 -12.70 15.74
N GLN A 39 -5.55 -12.47 16.99
CA GLN A 39 -6.33 -12.92 18.14
C GLN A 39 -7.57 -12.03 18.33
N ARG A 40 -8.74 -12.64 18.19
CA ARG A 40 -10.05 -12.01 18.45
C ARG A 40 -10.88 -12.92 19.35
N PHE A 41 -11.71 -12.32 20.19
CA PHE A 41 -12.61 -13.03 21.09
C PHE A 41 -14.05 -12.84 20.62
N LYS A 42 -14.83 -13.92 20.57
CA LYS A 42 -16.24 -13.86 20.16
C LYS A 42 -17.09 -13.03 21.13
N ASP A 43 -16.77 -13.10 22.41
CA ASP A 43 -17.50 -12.43 23.49
C ASP A 43 -16.54 -11.85 24.54
N GLU A 44 -17.09 -11.00 25.41
CA GLU A 44 -16.32 -10.40 26.49
C GLU A 44 -15.90 -11.46 27.53
N ALA A 45 -16.71 -12.51 27.73
CA ALA A 45 -16.38 -13.59 28.67
C ALA A 45 -15.09 -14.34 28.27
N GLY A 46 -14.92 -14.65 26.99
CA GLY A 46 -13.70 -15.26 26.45
C GLY A 46 -12.48 -14.34 26.59
N LEU A 47 -12.67 -13.03 26.37
CA LEU A 47 -11.62 -12.04 26.62
C LEU A 47 -11.24 -11.99 28.10
N ILE A 48 -12.21 -11.92 29.02
CA ILE A 48 -11.97 -11.89 30.48
C ILE A 48 -11.26 -13.16 30.94
N THR A 49 -11.69 -14.33 30.46
CA THR A 49 -11.07 -15.62 30.78
C THR A 49 -9.61 -15.63 30.33
N PHE A 50 -9.33 -15.14 29.12
CA PHE A 50 -7.97 -15.01 28.62
C PHE A 50 -7.13 -14.04 29.48
N MET A 51 -7.68 -12.87 29.83
CA MET A 51 -7.02 -11.89 30.68
C MET A 51 -6.67 -12.49 32.06
N GLN A 52 -7.60 -13.22 32.68
CA GLN A 52 -7.38 -13.91 33.96
C GLN A 52 -6.26 -14.96 33.85
N ALA A 53 -6.31 -15.81 32.83
CA ALA A 53 -5.28 -16.84 32.59
C ALA A 53 -3.88 -16.24 32.39
N LYS A 54 -3.80 -15.02 31.82
CA LYS A 54 -2.54 -14.28 31.61
C LYS A 54 -2.20 -13.30 32.74
N ARG A 55 -3.01 -13.21 33.80
CA ARG A 55 -2.86 -12.26 34.91
C ARG A 55 -2.77 -10.81 34.43
N VAL A 56 -3.58 -10.48 33.44
CA VAL A 56 -3.75 -9.12 32.90
C VAL A 56 -5.06 -8.57 33.45
N GLN A 57 -5.06 -7.32 33.90
CA GLN A 57 -6.26 -6.65 34.41
C GLN A 57 -6.56 -5.38 33.61
N LYS A 58 -7.82 -4.94 33.64
CA LYS A 58 -8.20 -3.64 33.09
C LYS A 58 -7.58 -2.55 33.98
N GLY A 59 -6.90 -1.57 33.38
CA GLY A 59 -6.27 -0.46 34.10
C GLY A 59 -4.76 -0.34 33.82
N SER A 60 -4.04 0.32 34.73
CA SER A 60 -2.59 0.49 34.63
C SER A 60 -1.87 -0.71 35.25
N GLN A 61 -0.99 -1.33 34.48
CA GLN A 61 -0.17 -2.44 34.94
C GLN A 61 1.25 -2.27 34.40
N ALA A 62 2.24 -2.64 35.21
CA ALA A 62 3.63 -2.63 34.76
C ALA A 62 3.83 -3.69 33.67
N GLY A 63 4.48 -3.30 32.57
CA GLY A 63 4.86 -4.18 31.47
C GLY A 63 6.38 -4.29 31.35
N LEU A 64 6.87 -5.45 30.95
CA LEU A 64 8.28 -5.66 30.60
C LEU A 64 8.41 -5.82 29.08
N ILE A 65 9.24 -4.99 28.47
CA ILE A 65 9.58 -5.13 27.05
C ILE A 65 10.52 -6.34 26.92
N LYS A 66 10.02 -7.44 26.35
CA LYS A 66 10.80 -8.67 26.18
C LYS A 66 11.80 -8.61 25.02
N ASN A 67 11.45 -7.89 23.95
CA ASN A 67 12.25 -7.81 22.74
C ASN A 67 11.94 -6.51 21.99
N VAL A 68 12.96 -5.89 21.40
CA VAL A 68 12.81 -4.79 20.44
C VAL A 68 13.58 -5.15 19.19
N GLN A 69 12.86 -5.32 18.07
CA GLN A 69 13.46 -5.56 16.78
C GLN A 69 13.34 -4.32 15.91
N LYS A 70 14.48 -3.85 15.38
CA LYS A 70 14.54 -2.78 14.37
C LYS A 70 15.03 -3.39 13.06
N GLN A 71 14.21 -3.29 12.02
CA GLN A 71 14.57 -3.78 10.69
C GLN A 71 14.49 -2.62 9.70
N GLY A 72 15.62 -2.34 9.03
CA GLY A 72 15.63 -1.44 7.89
C GLY A 72 14.85 -2.07 6.74
N LYS A 73 13.73 -1.46 6.36
CA LYS A 73 12.96 -1.90 5.18
C LYS A 73 13.37 -1.06 3.98
N LYS A 74 13.88 -1.71 2.94
CA LYS A 74 14.06 -1.09 1.62
C LYS A 74 12.83 -1.41 0.77
N ARG A 75 12.24 -0.39 0.15
CA ARG A 75 11.15 -0.56 -0.81
C ARG A 75 11.68 -0.26 -2.20
N ALA A 76 11.58 -1.21 -3.11
CA ALA A 76 11.91 -0.97 -4.51
C ALA A 76 10.95 0.07 -5.11
N SER A 77 11.41 0.77 -6.15
CA SER A 77 10.53 1.59 -6.98
C SER A 77 9.37 0.73 -7.50
N PRO A 78 8.14 1.29 -7.60
CA PRO A 78 7.08 0.67 -8.37
C PRO A 78 7.53 0.35 -9.80
N GLN A 79 6.88 -0.64 -10.40
CA GLN A 79 7.02 -0.92 -11.83
C GLN A 79 6.47 0.25 -12.66
N LEU A 80 6.87 0.32 -13.92
CA LEU A 80 6.25 1.23 -14.88
C LEU A 80 4.78 0.85 -15.10
N PHE A 81 4.01 1.79 -15.63
CA PHE A 81 2.59 1.58 -15.87
C PHE A 81 2.36 0.73 -17.12
N SER A 82 1.62 -0.37 -16.98
CA SER A 82 0.77 -0.92 -18.04
C SER A 82 -0.51 -0.09 -18.20
N LEU A 83 -1.22 -0.24 -19.32
CA LEU A 83 -2.51 0.42 -19.52
C LEU A 83 -3.50 0.18 -18.36
N SER A 84 -3.65 -1.08 -17.93
CA SER A 84 -4.57 -1.46 -16.86
C SER A 84 -4.19 -0.87 -15.50
N SER A 85 -2.88 -0.83 -15.20
CA SER A 85 -2.38 -0.23 -13.96
C SER A 85 -2.52 1.30 -13.96
N LEU A 86 -2.33 1.95 -15.12
CA LEU A 86 -2.54 3.39 -15.29
C LEU A 86 -4.01 3.75 -15.13
N GLN A 87 -4.92 3.03 -15.80
CA GLN A 87 -6.36 3.21 -15.67
C GLN A 87 -6.81 3.05 -14.21
N SER A 88 -6.26 2.04 -13.51
CA SER A 88 -6.53 1.85 -12.08
C SER A 88 -5.99 2.99 -11.22
N ALA A 89 -4.80 3.51 -11.51
CA ALA A 89 -4.20 4.63 -10.79
C ALA A 89 -4.97 5.93 -11.01
N MET A 90 -5.38 6.22 -12.24
CA MET A 90 -6.18 7.38 -12.59
C MET A 90 -7.58 7.31 -11.98
N ASN A 91 -8.20 6.13 -11.97
CA ASN A 91 -9.48 5.94 -11.28
C ASN A 91 -9.37 6.21 -9.77
N LYS A 92 -8.32 5.69 -9.11
CA LYS A 92 -8.09 5.92 -7.68
C LYS A 92 -7.81 7.37 -7.33
N ARG A 93 -7.10 8.10 -8.19
CA ARG A 93 -6.63 9.46 -7.91
C ARG A 93 -7.60 10.54 -8.37
N TYR A 94 -8.28 10.32 -9.50
CA TYR A 94 -9.08 11.32 -10.19
C TYR A 94 -10.50 10.85 -10.54
N HIS A 95 -10.89 9.62 -10.14
CA HIS A 95 -12.18 9.02 -10.48
C HIS A 95 -12.45 8.93 -11.99
N ALA A 96 -11.40 9.00 -12.82
CA ALA A 96 -11.51 8.84 -14.26
C ALA A 96 -11.92 7.39 -14.60
N SER A 97 -12.81 7.23 -15.57
CA SER A 97 -13.12 5.93 -16.13
C SER A 97 -11.94 5.39 -16.96
N ALA A 98 -11.97 4.10 -17.25
CA ALA A 98 -11.00 3.48 -18.15
C ALA A 98 -10.99 4.13 -19.54
N SER A 99 -12.17 4.50 -20.07
CA SER A 99 -12.31 5.14 -21.38
C SER A 99 -11.78 6.58 -21.39
N GLN A 100 -12.08 7.37 -20.36
CA GLN A 100 -11.55 8.73 -20.22
C GLN A 100 -10.03 8.71 -20.12
N THR A 101 -9.49 7.79 -19.32
CA THR A 101 -8.05 7.61 -19.21
C THR A 101 -7.47 7.27 -20.58
N LEU A 102 -8.01 6.26 -21.28
CA LEU A 102 -7.54 5.83 -22.61
C LEU A 102 -7.56 6.97 -23.64
N ALA A 103 -8.62 7.77 -23.67
CA ALA A 103 -8.72 8.92 -24.58
C ALA A 103 -7.61 9.95 -24.32
N ALA A 104 -7.31 10.25 -23.06
CA ALA A 104 -6.25 11.18 -22.70
C ALA A 104 -4.85 10.68 -23.10
N ILE A 105 -4.51 9.42 -22.81
CA ILE A 105 -3.23 8.83 -23.21
C ILE A 105 -3.11 8.74 -24.73
N GLN A 106 -4.20 8.47 -25.44
CA GLN A 106 -4.21 8.43 -26.90
C GLN A 106 -3.87 9.81 -27.50
N SER A 107 -4.47 10.89 -26.99
CA SER A 107 -4.13 12.26 -27.41
C SER A 107 -2.65 12.56 -27.20
N LEU A 108 -2.11 12.23 -26.02
CA LEU A 108 -0.70 12.46 -25.70
C LEU A 108 0.25 11.64 -26.58
N TYR A 109 -0.16 10.44 -26.98
CA TYR A 109 0.60 9.61 -27.92
C TYR A 109 0.64 10.22 -29.32
N GLU A 110 -0.51 10.71 -29.81
CA GLU A 110 -0.61 11.39 -31.10
C GLU A 110 0.21 12.68 -31.13
N ASP A 111 0.28 13.38 -30.00
CA ASP A 111 1.16 14.54 -29.77
C ASP A 111 2.64 14.15 -29.55
N LYS A 112 2.99 12.85 -29.60
CA LYS A 112 4.33 12.30 -29.41
C LYS A 112 4.97 12.62 -28.05
N LEU A 113 4.14 12.81 -27.03
CA LEU A 113 4.57 13.11 -25.66
C LEU A 113 4.85 11.85 -24.83
N LEU A 114 4.37 10.68 -25.27
CA LEU A 114 4.59 9.39 -24.61
C LEU A 114 4.74 8.24 -25.61
N SER A 115 5.30 7.12 -25.15
CA SER A 115 5.43 5.87 -25.92
C SER A 115 4.08 5.14 -26.04
N TYR A 116 4.01 4.12 -26.89
CA TYR A 116 2.74 3.46 -27.24
C TYR A 116 1.90 3.05 -25.99
N PRO A 117 0.73 3.67 -25.77
CA PRO A 117 0.06 3.64 -24.46
C PRO A 117 -0.80 2.39 -24.23
N ARG A 118 -0.92 1.51 -25.23
CA ARG A 118 -1.79 0.32 -25.19
C ARG A 118 -1.03 -0.97 -24.89
N THR A 119 0.16 -0.86 -24.30
CA THR A 119 0.94 -2.01 -23.89
C THR A 119 0.51 -2.53 -22.51
N ASP A 120 0.43 -3.85 -22.39
CA ASP A 120 0.29 -4.53 -21.10
C ASP A 120 1.66 -4.77 -20.42
N CYS A 121 2.75 -4.47 -21.11
CA CYS A 121 4.11 -4.65 -20.61
C CYS A 121 4.53 -3.50 -19.68
N ALA A 122 5.04 -3.84 -18.50
CA ALA A 122 5.62 -2.90 -17.55
C ALA A 122 7.16 -2.76 -17.67
N TYR A 123 7.73 -3.33 -18.73
CA TYR A 123 9.17 -3.30 -19.01
C TYR A 123 9.44 -2.46 -20.26
N ILE A 124 10.67 -1.96 -20.33
CA ILE A 124 11.19 -1.15 -21.43
C ILE A 124 12.48 -1.78 -21.95
N THR A 125 12.84 -1.47 -23.19
CA THR A 125 14.11 -1.89 -23.78
C THR A 125 15.29 -1.09 -23.20
N ASP A 126 16.52 -1.57 -23.41
CA ASP A 126 17.73 -0.85 -23.01
C ASP A 126 17.83 0.51 -23.73
N GLU A 127 17.35 0.60 -24.97
CA GLU A 127 17.30 1.85 -25.75
C GLU A 127 16.32 2.86 -25.14
N GLU A 128 15.11 2.42 -24.80
CA GLU A 128 14.10 3.24 -24.12
C GLU A 128 14.60 3.70 -22.75
N PHE A 129 15.31 2.84 -22.01
CA PHE A 129 15.96 3.21 -20.76
C PHE A 129 17.00 4.32 -20.97
N GLY A 130 17.85 4.19 -22.00
CA GLY A 130 18.83 5.22 -22.36
C GLY A 130 18.18 6.56 -22.69
N TYR A 131 17.10 6.55 -23.48
CA TYR A 131 16.33 7.75 -23.83
C TYR A 131 15.73 8.43 -22.59
N LEU A 132 15.11 7.67 -21.69
CA LEU A 132 14.52 8.18 -20.45
C LEU A 132 15.60 8.72 -19.52
N GLY A 133 16.74 8.03 -19.40
CA GLY A 133 17.88 8.48 -18.62
C GLY A 133 18.42 9.84 -19.09
N ALA A 134 18.54 10.03 -20.40
CA ALA A 134 18.99 11.29 -21.01
C ALA A 134 18.02 12.46 -20.78
N ASN A 135 16.71 12.18 -20.73
CA ASN A 135 15.67 13.21 -20.53
C ASN A 135 15.21 13.37 -19.07
N LEU A 136 15.70 12.53 -18.15
CA LEU A 136 15.35 12.55 -16.73
C LEU A 136 15.48 13.92 -16.06
N PRO A 137 16.52 14.74 -16.32
CA PRO A 137 16.61 16.08 -15.73
C PRO A 137 15.44 16.99 -16.13
N LYS A 138 14.97 16.90 -17.38
CA LYS A 138 13.81 17.68 -17.87
C LYS A 138 12.54 17.25 -17.14
N TYR A 139 12.34 15.94 -16.96
CA TYR A 139 11.18 15.42 -16.24
C TYR A 139 11.19 15.78 -14.76
N LEU A 140 12.36 15.75 -14.11
CA LEU A 140 12.49 16.20 -12.73
C LEU A 140 12.10 17.67 -12.55
N GLY A 141 12.34 18.52 -13.56
CA GLY A 141 11.88 19.91 -13.57
C GLY A 141 10.35 20.08 -13.59
N LEU A 142 9.60 19.06 -14.00
CA LEU A 142 8.13 19.07 -14.00
C LEU A 142 7.53 18.64 -12.66
N VAL A 143 8.33 18.02 -11.78
CA VAL A 143 7.84 17.48 -10.50
C VAL A 143 8.06 18.50 -9.39
N SER A 144 6.99 18.85 -8.67
CA SER A 144 7.03 19.88 -7.61
C SER A 144 7.82 19.46 -6.36
N LYS A 145 8.23 18.19 -6.25
CA LYS A 145 8.96 17.64 -5.09
C LYS A 145 10.25 16.98 -5.56
N PRO A 146 11.38 17.22 -4.87
CA PRO A 146 12.64 16.56 -5.19
C PRO A 146 12.52 15.05 -5.00
N VAL A 147 12.90 14.29 -6.03
CA VAL A 147 12.85 12.81 -6.03
C VAL A 147 14.27 12.27 -5.97
N ALA A 148 14.55 11.39 -5.01
CA ALA A 148 15.83 10.69 -4.92
C ALA A 148 15.94 9.63 -6.02
N LEU A 149 16.93 9.77 -6.91
CA LEU A 149 17.22 8.80 -7.96
C LEU A 149 17.99 7.62 -7.35
N THR A 150 17.28 6.54 -7.07
CA THR A 150 17.85 5.35 -6.42
C THR A 150 18.27 4.26 -7.39
N ASN A 151 17.91 4.37 -8.66
CA ASN A 151 18.22 3.36 -9.67
C ASN A 151 18.46 3.98 -11.05
N THR A 152 19.73 4.21 -11.38
CA THR A 152 20.16 4.84 -12.64
C THR A 152 20.75 3.85 -13.64
N ALA A 153 20.71 2.55 -13.32
CA ALA A 153 21.15 1.48 -14.22
C ALA A 153 19.98 0.52 -14.53
N PRO A 154 19.98 -0.13 -15.72
CA PRO A 154 19.00 -1.16 -16.06
C PRO A 154 19.04 -2.28 -15.03
N LYS A 155 17.86 -2.64 -14.49
CA LYS A 155 17.73 -3.87 -13.70
C LYS A 155 17.51 -5.01 -14.67
N LYS A 156 18.58 -5.78 -14.92
CA LYS A 156 18.46 -7.03 -15.68
C LYS A 156 17.55 -7.99 -14.90
N CYS A 157 16.60 -8.59 -15.61
CA CYS A 157 15.81 -9.72 -15.11
C CYS A 157 16.72 -10.89 -14.75
#